data_AF-A0A2N5XQK9-F1
#
_entry.id   AF-A0A2N5XQK9-F1
#
_cell.length_a   1.000
_cell.length_b   1.000
_cell.length_c   1.000
_cell.angle_alpha   90.00
_cell.angle_beta   90.00
_cell.angle_gamma   90.00
#
_symmetry.space_group_name_H-M   'P 1'
#
loop_
_entity.id
_entity.type
_entity.pdbx_description
1 polymer ?
#
loop_
_entity_poly.entity_id
_entity_poly.type
_entity_poly.pdbx_seq_one_letter_code
_entity_poly.pdbx_strand_id
1 'polypeptide(L)'
;MSDTETSNLALPYIASDQAQKHVTHNEALLMLDALLHLSVVSMALDVAPASPDDGARYIVGVGASGDWVGKDNQIASWQGGAWIFYQPQNGWRAWIEDTERLYVWSGAAWIVANEITSLQNAAMVGINTTADATNRLAIRSAASLFNHAGAGHQVKVNKNAVGDTASFLFQSNWSGRAEIGLTGSDDFEFKVSADGSIWNQAMTIDRNSGMVEFGAAMKLKQYSVAGLPDAAVAGSSAMIYVYDETGGAVPAFSDGGNWRRITDRAVVQ
;
A
#
# COMPACT_ATOMS: atom_id res chain seq x y z
N MET A 1 44.42 0.42 -26.24
CA MET A 1 43.75 1.72 -26.09
C MET A 1 44.71 2.80 -26.57
N SER A 2 44.24 3.94 -27.06
CA SER A 2 45.13 4.99 -27.54
C SER A 2 45.76 5.71 -26.35
N ASP A 3 47.08 5.91 -26.35
CA ASP A 3 47.80 6.70 -25.33
C ASP A 3 47.50 8.22 -25.47
N THR A 4 46.42 8.57 -26.17
CA THR A 4 46.09 9.91 -26.60
C THR A 4 44.72 10.36 -26.12
N GLU A 5 43.90 9.49 -25.52
CA GLU A 5 42.53 9.80 -25.08
C GLU A 5 42.17 9.11 -23.75
N THR A 6 41.15 9.62 -23.05
CA THR A 6 40.59 9.01 -21.84
C THR A 6 39.68 7.82 -22.15
N SER A 7 39.54 6.87 -21.22
CA SER A 7 38.97 5.55 -21.48
C SER A 7 37.44 5.54 -21.60
N ASN A 8 36.72 6.38 -20.85
CA ASN A 8 35.25 6.38 -20.84
C ASN A 8 34.62 7.38 -21.82
N LEU A 9 35.19 8.57 -21.93
CA LEU A 9 34.64 9.72 -22.66
C LEU A 9 35.42 10.06 -23.94
N ALA A 10 36.54 9.36 -24.21
CA ALA A 10 37.42 9.63 -25.35
C ALA A 10 37.88 11.10 -25.41
N LEU A 11 38.22 11.69 -24.26
CA LEU A 11 38.72 13.07 -24.19
C LEU A 11 40.20 13.07 -24.58
N PRO A 12 40.62 13.89 -25.56
CA PRO A 12 42.00 13.91 -26.02
C PRO A 12 42.95 14.52 -25.00
N TYR A 13 44.09 13.85 -24.78
CA TYR A 13 45.18 14.36 -23.95
C TYR A 13 45.98 15.46 -24.66
N ILE A 14 46.54 16.36 -23.87
CA ILE A 14 47.55 17.32 -24.34
C ILE A 14 48.90 16.59 -24.44
N ALA A 15 49.54 16.69 -25.61
CA ALA A 15 50.87 16.15 -25.85
C ALA A 15 51.94 16.84 -24.98
N SER A 16 53.01 16.11 -24.67
CA SER A 16 54.10 16.62 -23.83
C SER A 16 54.79 17.84 -24.45
N ASP A 17 55.05 18.86 -23.63
CA ASP A 17 55.70 20.13 -24.02
C ASP A 17 56.56 20.66 -22.86
N GLN A 18 57.40 21.67 -23.13
CA GLN A 18 58.22 22.36 -22.14
C GLN A 18 57.33 22.97 -21.03
N ALA A 19 57.77 22.85 -19.78
CA ALA A 19 57.08 23.25 -18.55
C ALA A 19 55.93 22.36 -18.03
N GLN A 20 55.73 21.15 -18.58
CA GLN A 20 54.90 20.08 -17.97
C GLN A 20 53.42 20.42 -17.64
N LYS A 21 52.87 21.51 -18.19
CA LYS A 21 51.44 21.90 -18.06
C LYS A 21 50.45 20.76 -18.42
N HIS A 22 50.85 19.89 -19.35
CA HIS A 22 50.07 18.74 -19.79
C HIS A 22 49.78 17.75 -18.66
N VAL A 23 50.68 17.60 -17.68
CA VAL A 23 50.51 16.66 -16.57
C VAL A 23 49.27 17.03 -15.75
N THR A 24 49.24 18.24 -15.20
CA THR A 24 48.11 18.71 -14.37
C THR A 24 46.79 18.78 -15.12
N HIS A 25 46.83 19.08 -16.43
CA HIS A 25 45.60 19.15 -17.21
C HIS A 25 45.07 17.76 -17.57
N ASN A 26 45.95 16.82 -17.97
CA ASN A 26 45.55 15.46 -18.28
C ASN A 26 45.05 14.73 -17.02
N GLU A 27 45.60 15.02 -15.83
CA GLU A 27 45.04 14.56 -14.56
C GLU A 27 43.61 15.06 -14.32
N ALA A 28 43.31 16.32 -14.65
CA ALA A 28 41.95 16.85 -14.56
C ALA A 28 40.99 16.18 -15.57
N LEU A 29 41.48 15.84 -16.78
CA LEU A 29 40.70 15.10 -17.77
C LEU A 29 40.39 13.66 -17.31
N LEU A 30 41.36 12.99 -16.69
CA LEU A 30 41.19 11.66 -16.09
C LEU A 30 40.16 11.67 -14.94
N MET A 31 40.18 12.71 -14.11
CA MET A 31 39.16 12.92 -13.08
C MET A 31 37.77 13.16 -13.70
N LEU A 32 37.70 13.98 -14.76
CA LEU A 32 36.44 14.24 -15.47
C LEU A 32 35.89 12.97 -16.12
N ASP A 33 36.74 12.17 -16.74
CA ASP A 33 36.41 10.88 -17.35
C ASP A 33 35.83 9.88 -16.34
N ALA A 34 36.41 9.86 -15.14
CA ALA A 34 35.92 9.00 -14.07
C ALA A 34 34.53 9.41 -13.57
N LEU A 35 34.34 10.72 -13.32
CA LEU A 35 33.24 11.23 -12.52
C LEU A 35 32.05 11.76 -13.33
N LEU A 36 32.26 12.20 -14.57
CA LEU A 36 31.17 12.66 -15.42
C LEU A 36 30.40 11.46 -15.99
N HIS A 37 29.06 11.54 -15.95
CA HIS A 37 28.19 10.40 -16.29
C HIS A 37 28.60 9.12 -15.55
N LEU A 38 28.83 9.24 -14.23
CA LEU A 38 29.33 8.16 -13.39
C LEU A 38 28.46 6.91 -13.50
N SER A 39 28.96 5.92 -14.23
CA SER A 39 28.43 4.57 -14.34
C SER A 39 29.48 3.64 -13.74
N VAL A 40 29.12 2.91 -12.71
CA VAL A 40 30.02 2.00 -12.00
C VAL A 40 29.52 0.57 -12.15
N VAL A 41 30.46 -0.36 -12.31
CA VAL A 41 30.18 -1.78 -12.54
C VAL A 41 29.42 -2.36 -11.35
N SER A 42 29.89 -2.07 -10.14
CA SER A 42 29.29 -2.54 -8.89
C SER A 42 29.58 -1.61 -7.71
N MET A 43 28.71 -1.68 -6.71
CA MET A 43 28.92 -1.11 -5.37
C MET A 43 29.01 -2.18 -4.26
N ALA A 44 28.95 -3.46 -4.61
CA ALA A 44 28.84 -4.56 -3.65
C ALA A 44 30.20 -5.21 -3.29
N LEU A 45 31.27 -4.85 -4.00
CA LEU A 45 32.60 -5.44 -3.81
C LEU A 45 33.36 -4.73 -2.69
N ASP A 46 33.92 -5.51 -1.76
CA ASP A 46 34.82 -5.07 -0.69
C ASP A 46 36.30 -5.40 -0.99
N VAL A 47 36.57 -6.06 -2.11
CA VAL A 47 37.91 -6.37 -2.61
C VAL A 47 38.01 -5.98 -4.08
N ALA A 48 39.13 -5.35 -4.44
CA ALA A 48 39.42 -4.98 -5.83
C ALA A 48 39.41 -6.22 -6.76
N PRO A 49 38.80 -6.13 -7.95
CA PRO A 49 39.00 -7.13 -8.99
C PRO A 49 40.48 -7.29 -9.33
N ALA A 50 40.94 -8.52 -9.59
CA ALA A 50 42.35 -8.79 -9.88
C ALA A 50 42.79 -8.27 -11.27
N SER A 51 41.86 -8.16 -12.22
CA SER A 51 42.10 -7.70 -13.58
C SER A 51 40.96 -6.79 -14.05
N PRO A 52 40.85 -5.56 -13.51
CA PRO A 52 39.86 -4.60 -13.97
C PRO A 52 40.21 -4.06 -15.36
N ASP A 53 39.20 -3.81 -16.19
CA ASP A 53 39.38 -3.11 -17.45
C ASP A 53 39.80 -1.65 -17.19
N ASP A 54 40.61 -1.08 -18.09
CA ASP A 54 40.98 0.33 -17.99
C ASP A 54 39.75 1.22 -18.16
N GLY A 55 39.62 2.23 -17.28
CA GLY A 55 38.43 3.04 -17.15
C GLY A 55 37.32 2.42 -16.28
N ALA A 56 37.46 1.17 -15.82
CA ALA A 56 36.45 0.55 -14.96
C ALA A 56 36.30 1.32 -13.65
N ARG A 57 35.05 1.49 -13.23
CA ARG A 57 34.68 2.25 -12.04
C ARG A 57 33.85 1.40 -11.10
N TYR A 58 34.12 1.53 -9.81
CA TYR A 58 33.42 0.82 -8.74
C TYR A 58 33.13 1.81 -7.61
N ILE A 59 32.10 1.54 -6.83
CA ILE A 59 31.99 2.11 -5.49
C ILE A 59 32.51 1.05 -4.52
N VAL A 60 33.48 1.44 -3.71
CA VAL A 60 34.10 0.54 -2.74
C VAL A 60 33.08 0.19 -1.67
N GLY A 61 32.81 -1.11 -1.48
CA GLY A 61 31.95 -1.64 -0.43
C GLY A 61 32.49 -1.36 0.97
N VAL A 62 31.62 -1.45 1.98
CA VAL A 62 32.02 -1.26 3.38
C VAL A 62 32.87 -2.43 3.86
N GLY A 63 33.92 -2.15 4.64
CA GLY A 63 34.84 -3.17 5.14
C GLY A 63 35.91 -3.57 4.13
N ALA A 64 36.31 -2.64 3.26
CA ALA A 64 37.18 -2.96 2.15
C ALA A 64 38.57 -3.45 2.59
N SER A 65 39.14 -4.34 1.79
CA SER A 65 40.46 -4.93 2.04
C SER A 65 41.33 -4.94 0.78
N GLY A 66 42.59 -5.39 0.93
CA GLY A 66 43.58 -5.34 -0.15
C GLY A 66 43.84 -3.89 -0.61
N ASP A 67 43.86 -3.68 -1.93
CA ASP A 67 44.10 -2.36 -2.54
C ASP A 67 43.05 -1.31 -2.18
N TRP A 68 41.87 -1.74 -1.70
CA TRP A 68 40.76 -0.85 -1.35
C TRP A 68 40.69 -0.54 0.16
N VAL A 69 41.66 -0.99 0.96
CA VAL A 69 41.65 -0.80 2.42
C VAL A 69 41.48 0.67 2.81
N GLY A 70 40.47 0.94 3.64
CA GLY A 70 40.15 2.28 4.14
C GLY A 70 39.54 3.22 3.10
N LYS A 71 39.07 2.70 1.96
CA LYS A 71 38.43 3.46 0.87
C LYS A 71 36.93 3.26 0.76
N ASP A 72 36.30 2.70 1.80
CA ASP A 72 34.86 2.47 1.89
C ASP A 72 34.05 3.67 1.37
N ASN A 73 33.05 3.38 0.52
CA ASN A 73 32.15 4.31 -0.15
C ASN A 73 32.79 5.27 -1.17
N GLN A 74 34.11 5.25 -1.36
CA GLN A 74 34.77 6.05 -2.40
C GLN A 74 34.52 5.45 -3.78
N ILE A 75 34.61 6.29 -4.81
CA ILE A 75 34.59 5.84 -6.19
C ILE A 75 36.02 5.42 -6.55
N ALA A 76 36.22 4.14 -6.80
CA ALA A 76 37.48 3.59 -7.29
C ALA A 76 37.42 3.54 -8.83
N SER A 77 38.41 4.13 -9.50
CA SER A 77 38.58 4.06 -10.95
C SER A 77 39.93 3.45 -11.28
N TRP A 78 39.95 2.43 -12.14
CA TRP A 78 41.18 1.84 -12.64
C TRP A 78 41.67 2.66 -13.84
N GLN A 79 42.83 3.29 -13.69
CA GLN A 79 43.38 4.18 -14.71
C GLN A 79 44.91 4.05 -14.74
N GLY A 80 45.49 3.86 -15.92
CA GLY A 80 46.94 3.85 -16.09
C GLY A 80 47.64 2.77 -15.25
N GLY A 81 46.95 1.65 -14.99
CA GLY A 81 47.46 0.52 -14.21
C GLY A 81 47.43 0.70 -12.69
N ALA A 82 46.69 1.69 -12.17
CA ALA A 82 46.52 1.91 -10.74
C ALA A 82 45.07 2.27 -10.37
N TRP A 83 44.70 2.04 -9.11
CA TRP A 83 43.45 2.51 -8.54
C TRP A 83 43.55 3.97 -8.12
N ILE A 84 42.68 4.81 -8.68
CA ILE A 84 42.47 6.19 -8.25
C ILE A 84 41.14 6.26 -7.49
N PHE A 85 41.14 6.90 -6.33
CA PHE A 85 39.97 6.98 -5.47
C PHE A 85 39.46 8.42 -5.34
N TYR A 86 38.15 8.59 -5.51
CA TYR A 86 37.48 9.87 -5.38
C TYR A 86 36.47 9.83 -4.23
N GLN A 87 36.62 10.75 -3.27
CA GLN A 87 35.68 10.92 -2.17
C GLN A 87 34.38 11.58 -2.70
N PRO A 88 33.21 10.94 -2.55
CA PRO A 88 31.96 11.55 -3.01
C PRO A 88 31.55 12.75 -2.16
N GLN A 89 30.97 13.76 -2.80
CA GLN A 89 30.33 14.90 -2.14
C GLN A 89 28.81 14.73 -2.14
N ASN A 90 28.14 15.36 -1.16
CA ASN A 90 26.69 15.24 -1.01
C ASN A 90 25.96 15.59 -2.31
N GLY A 91 25.03 14.74 -2.72
CA GLY A 91 24.25 14.88 -3.96
C GLY A 91 24.90 14.30 -5.22
N TRP A 92 26.12 13.75 -5.15
CA TRP A 92 26.72 13.01 -6.25
C TRP A 92 25.85 11.82 -6.64
N ARG A 93 25.82 11.50 -7.94
CA ARG A 93 24.96 10.49 -8.53
C ARG A 93 25.80 9.45 -9.25
N ALA A 94 25.47 8.18 -9.08
CA ALA A 94 26.11 7.06 -9.77
C ALA A 94 25.03 6.10 -10.28
N TRP A 95 25.12 5.71 -11.55
CA TRP A 95 24.39 4.55 -12.06
C TRP A 95 25.18 3.29 -11.71
N ILE A 96 24.54 2.33 -11.08
CA ILE A 96 25.16 1.04 -10.75
C ILE A 96 24.65 0.01 -11.75
N GLU A 97 25.56 -0.53 -12.56
CA GLU A 97 25.22 -1.38 -13.71
C GLU A 97 24.61 -2.71 -13.28
N ASP A 98 25.15 -3.35 -12.24
CA ASP A 98 24.68 -4.66 -11.75
C ASP A 98 23.25 -4.68 -11.19
N THR A 99 22.78 -3.55 -10.64
CA THR A 99 21.45 -3.40 -10.04
C THR A 99 20.50 -2.57 -10.90
N GLU A 100 20.99 -2.01 -12.01
CA GLU A 100 20.26 -1.10 -12.91
C GLU A 100 19.55 0.04 -12.16
N ARG A 101 20.26 0.64 -11.19
CA ARG A 101 19.70 1.67 -10.30
C ARG A 101 20.59 2.89 -10.22
N LEU A 102 19.94 4.05 -10.13
CA LEU A 102 20.60 5.31 -9.80
C LEU A 102 20.72 5.41 -8.28
N TYR A 103 21.93 5.70 -7.78
CA TYR A 103 22.20 6.00 -6.39
C TYR A 103 22.66 7.45 -6.22
N VAL A 104 22.41 8.01 -5.03
CA VAL A 104 22.82 9.35 -4.60
C VAL A 104 23.64 9.23 -3.33
N TRP A 105 24.76 9.94 -3.25
CA TRP A 105 25.50 10.09 -1.99
C TRP A 105 24.79 11.07 -1.07
N SER A 106 24.35 10.58 0.09
CA SER A 106 23.63 11.36 1.13
C SER A 106 24.54 12.19 2.05
N GLY A 107 25.85 12.10 1.88
CA GLY A 107 26.84 12.60 2.84
C GLY A 107 27.36 11.52 3.81
N ALA A 108 26.67 10.39 3.94
CA ALA A 108 27.06 9.28 4.81
C ALA A 108 27.00 7.90 4.14
N ALA A 109 26.07 7.70 3.20
CA ALA A 109 25.89 6.46 2.46
C ALA A 109 25.37 6.72 1.03
N TRP A 110 25.61 5.77 0.12
CA TRP A 110 24.95 5.71 -1.17
C TRP A 110 23.54 5.14 -1.00
N ILE A 111 22.52 5.92 -1.36
CA ILE A 111 21.10 5.55 -1.26
C ILE A 111 20.44 5.51 -2.63
N VAL A 112 19.41 4.68 -2.83
CA VAL A 112 18.71 4.61 -4.11
C VAL A 112 18.01 5.95 -4.39
N ALA A 113 18.25 6.52 -5.56
CA ALA A 113 17.63 7.76 -5.98
C ALA A 113 16.11 7.57 -6.16
N ASN A 114 15.34 8.54 -5.65
CA ASN A 114 13.86 8.55 -5.73
C ASN A 114 13.16 7.41 -5.00
N GLU A 115 13.82 6.74 -4.05
CA GLU A 115 13.13 5.84 -3.14
C GLU A 115 12.19 6.66 -2.24
N ILE A 116 10.89 6.36 -2.30
CA ILE A 116 9.92 6.89 -1.34
C ILE A 116 10.11 6.10 -0.05
N THR A 117 11.00 6.59 0.82
CA THR A 117 11.31 5.95 2.11
C THR A 117 10.28 6.28 3.19
N SER A 118 9.44 7.29 2.98
CA SER A 118 8.29 7.59 3.85
C SER A 118 7.16 8.28 3.09
N LEU A 119 5.92 8.00 3.49
CA LEU A 119 4.70 8.67 3.01
C LEU A 119 4.01 9.50 4.10
N GLN A 120 4.73 9.78 5.18
CA GLN A 120 4.15 10.50 6.31
C GLN A 120 3.76 11.92 5.89
N ASN A 121 2.53 12.33 6.23
CA ASN A 121 1.93 13.60 5.82
C ASN A 121 1.79 13.78 4.29
N ALA A 122 1.71 12.69 3.51
CA ALA A 122 1.33 12.78 2.11
C ALA A 122 -0.02 13.50 1.97
N ALA A 123 -0.08 14.55 1.15
CA ALA A 123 -1.28 15.36 1.01
C ALA A 123 -2.45 14.57 0.38
N MET A 124 -2.15 13.75 -0.63
CA MET A 124 -3.10 12.94 -1.39
C MET A 124 -2.39 11.69 -1.96
N VAL A 125 -3.10 10.56 -2.02
CA VAL A 125 -2.63 9.29 -2.60
C VAL A 125 -3.70 8.73 -3.52
N GLY A 126 -3.39 8.68 -4.82
CA GLY A 126 -4.26 8.12 -5.86
C GLY A 126 -3.68 6.82 -6.43
N ILE A 127 -4.47 5.74 -6.45
CA ILE A 127 -4.11 4.46 -7.07
C ILE A 127 -5.02 4.26 -8.28
N ASN A 128 -4.44 4.34 -9.49
CA ASN A 128 -5.15 4.27 -10.78
C ASN A 128 -6.28 5.32 -10.97
N THR A 129 -6.30 6.35 -10.14
CA THR A 129 -7.23 7.48 -10.17
C THR A 129 -6.60 8.70 -9.52
N THR A 130 -7.18 9.88 -9.75
CA THR A 130 -6.78 11.13 -9.09
C THR A 130 -7.48 11.24 -7.74
N ALA A 131 -6.70 11.43 -6.68
CA ALA A 131 -7.20 11.81 -5.37
C ALA A 131 -7.50 13.31 -5.33
N ASP A 132 -8.43 13.72 -4.46
CA ASP A 132 -8.87 15.10 -4.32
C ASP A 132 -8.91 15.54 -2.84
N ALA A 133 -9.28 16.80 -2.58
CA ALA A 133 -9.30 17.35 -1.24
C ALA A 133 -10.28 16.66 -0.29
N THR A 134 -11.31 16.00 -0.82
CA THR A 134 -12.32 15.20 -0.11
C THR A 134 -11.85 13.75 0.00
N ASN A 135 -11.50 13.12 -1.13
CA ASN A 135 -11.04 11.74 -1.24
C ASN A 135 -9.50 11.70 -1.30
N ARG A 136 -8.86 12.01 -0.18
CA ARG A 136 -7.39 12.09 -0.11
C ARG A 136 -6.70 10.73 -0.31
N LEU A 137 -7.39 9.63 -0.03
CA LEU A 137 -7.01 8.30 -0.49
C LEU A 137 -8.07 7.85 -1.51
N ALA A 138 -7.69 7.73 -2.79
CA ALA A 138 -8.59 7.33 -3.86
C ALA A 138 -8.04 6.09 -4.58
N ILE A 139 -8.87 5.07 -4.75
CA ILE A 139 -8.48 3.79 -5.35
C ILE A 139 -9.48 3.43 -6.44
N ARG A 140 -8.98 3.21 -7.67
CA ARG A 140 -9.77 2.67 -8.79
C ARG A 140 -9.17 1.34 -9.25
N SER A 141 -9.64 0.26 -8.64
CA SER A 141 -9.15 -1.10 -8.84
C SER A 141 -10.30 -2.09 -8.74
N ALA A 142 -10.11 -3.31 -9.24
CA ALA A 142 -11.07 -4.40 -9.07
C ALA A 142 -11.23 -4.82 -7.60
N ALA A 143 -10.20 -4.63 -6.76
CA ALA A 143 -10.23 -4.92 -5.34
C ALA A 143 -9.25 -4.02 -4.53
N SER A 144 -9.54 -3.87 -3.24
CA SER A 144 -8.63 -3.32 -2.22
C SER A 144 -8.49 -4.35 -1.10
N LEU A 145 -7.27 -4.85 -0.86
CA LEU A 145 -7.00 -5.85 0.18
C LEU A 145 -6.40 -5.17 1.42
N PHE A 146 -7.07 -5.34 2.56
CA PHE A 146 -6.57 -4.96 3.87
C PHE A 146 -6.25 -6.23 4.66
N ASN A 147 -4.96 -6.58 4.76
CA ASN A 147 -4.52 -7.84 5.36
C ASN A 147 -3.80 -7.64 6.70
N HIS A 148 -3.80 -8.68 7.53
CA HIS A 148 -3.15 -8.68 8.83
C HIS A 148 -1.64 -8.97 8.73
N ALA A 149 -0.90 -8.50 9.74
CA ALA A 149 0.51 -8.86 9.93
C ALA A 149 0.70 -10.07 10.89
N GLY A 150 -0.39 -10.74 11.28
CA GLY A 150 -0.37 -11.92 12.15
C GLY A 150 -1.57 -11.94 13.09
N ALA A 151 -1.48 -11.22 14.21
CA ALA A 151 -2.49 -11.27 15.27
C ALA A 151 -3.80 -10.52 14.96
N GLY A 152 -3.86 -9.69 13.91
CA GLY A 152 -5.09 -9.00 13.51
C GLY A 152 -4.87 -7.81 12.57
N HIS A 153 -5.99 -7.20 12.16
CA HIS A 153 -6.06 -5.98 11.36
C HIS A 153 -7.28 -5.15 11.81
N GLN A 154 -7.15 -3.82 11.89
CA GLN A 154 -8.24 -2.92 12.28
C GLN A 154 -8.36 -1.75 11.31
N VAL A 155 -9.58 -1.49 10.86
CA VAL A 155 -9.95 -0.24 10.18
C VAL A 155 -10.65 0.64 11.21
N LYS A 156 -10.08 1.80 11.50
CA LYS A 156 -10.64 2.77 12.45
C LYS A 156 -11.25 3.93 11.67
N VAL A 157 -12.56 4.09 11.78
CA VAL A 157 -13.30 5.22 11.20
C VAL A 157 -13.84 6.04 12.37
N ASN A 158 -13.43 7.30 12.46
CA ASN A 158 -13.75 8.18 13.58
C ASN A 158 -14.53 9.40 13.08
N LYS A 159 -15.56 9.78 13.83
CA LYS A 159 -16.30 11.03 13.62
C LYS A 159 -15.94 12.04 14.72
N ASN A 160 -16.08 13.33 14.44
CA ASN A 160 -15.64 14.40 15.33
C ASN A 160 -16.68 14.70 16.44
N ALA A 161 -17.96 14.66 16.11
CA ALA A 161 -19.06 14.86 17.03
C ALA A 161 -20.16 13.81 16.87
N VAL A 162 -21.08 13.75 17.83
CA VAL A 162 -22.20 12.77 17.83
C VAL A 162 -23.07 12.90 16.58
N GLY A 163 -23.33 14.13 16.11
CA GLY A 163 -24.14 14.39 14.92
C GLY A 163 -23.42 14.16 13.58
N ASP A 164 -22.12 13.83 13.59
CA ASP A 164 -21.36 13.56 12.38
C ASP A 164 -21.49 12.10 11.92
N THR A 165 -20.87 11.79 10.78
CA THR A 165 -20.90 10.47 10.15
C THR A 165 -19.52 9.79 10.15
N ALA A 166 -19.49 8.53 10.57
CA ALA A 166 -18.37 7.60 10.37
C ALA A 166 -18.95 6.27 9.85
N SER A 167 -18.82 6.03 8.55
CA SER A 167 -19.55 4.97 7.86
C SER A 167 -18.80 4.37 6.66
N PHE A 168 -19.33 3.26 6.16
CA PHE A 168 -19.09 2.76 4.82
C PHE A 168 -20.30 3.07 3.93
N LEU A 169 -20.10 3.87 2.89
CA LEU A 169 -21.12 4.24 1.92
C LEU A 169 -20.97 3.41 0.63
N PHE A 170 -22.03 2.70 0.25
CA PHE A 170 -22.12 1.91 -0.97
C PHE A 170 -22.87 2.72 -2.04
N GLN A 171 -22.28 2.84 -3.22
CA GLN A 171 -22.79 3.70 -4.29
C GLN A 171 -22.95 2.95 -5.61
N SER A 172 -23.86 3.46 -6.45
CA SER A 172 -23.95 3.11 -7.87
C SER A 172 -24.01 4.40 -8.68
N ASN A 173 -23.10 4.55 -9.65
CA ASN A 173 -22.98 5.74 -10.49
C ASN A 173 -23.00 7.05 -9.67
N TRP A 174 -22.15 7.14 -8.64
CA TRP A 174 -22.02 8.30 -7.74
C TRP A 174 -23.25 8.62 -6.87
N SER A 175 -24.27 7.76 -6.86
CA SER A 175 -25.46 7.90 -6.02
C SER A 175 -25.42 6.87 -4.87
N GLY A 176 -25.60 7.35 -3.64
CA GLY A 176 -25.67 6.51 -2.44
C GLY A 176 -26.83 5.50 -2.50
N ARG A 177 -26.59 4.27 -2.06
CA ARG A 177 -27.59 3.18 -2.08
C ARG A 177 -27.73 2.50 -0.73
N ALA A 178 -26.63 2.30 -0.02
CA ALA A 178 -26.63 1.78 1.33
C ALA A 178 -25.52 2.43 2.14
N GLU A 179 -25.71 2.56 3.43
CA GLU A 179 -24.72 3.11 4.35
C GLU A 179 -24.78 2.37 5.69
N ILE A 180 -23.61 2.04 6.23
CA ILE A 180 -23.48 1.30 7.50
C ILE A 180 -22.45 2.00 8.38
N GLY A 181 -22.81 2.33 9.61
CA GLY A 181 -21.90 2.96 10.57
C GLY A 181 -22.60 3.80 11.62
N LEU A 182 -21.89 4.81 12.13
CA LEU A 182 -22.40 5.83 13.03
C LEU A 182 -22.85 7.02 12.18
N THR A 183 -24.14 7.11 11.86
CA THR A 183 -24.65 8.04 10.83
C THR A 183 -25.55 9.13 11.43
N GLY A 184 -24.96 10.10 12.14
CA GLY A 184 -25.70 11.17 12.82
C GLY A 184 -26.13 10.85 14.26
N SER A 185 -25.69 9.71 14.78
CA SER A 185 -25.87 9.23 16.16
C SER A 185 -24.67 8.36 16.55
N ASP A 186 -24.49 7.98 17.83
CA ASP A 186 -23.52 6.93 18.22
C ASP A 186 -24.17 5.54 18.27
N ASP A 187 -25.39 5.40 17.77
CA ASP A 187 -26.00 4.08 17.56
C ASP A 187 -25.44 3.49 16.26
N PHE A 188 -25.34 2.17 16.19
CA PHE A 188 -24.85 1.51 14.98
C PHE A 188 -26.01 1.26 14.02
N GLU A 189 -25.95 1.86 12.84
CA GLU A 189 -27.10 2.01 11.95
C GLU A 189 -26.85 1.40 10.58
N PHE A 190 -27.93 0.89 9.97
CA PHE A 190 -27.99 0.46 8.59
C PHE A 190 -29.04 1.28 7.86
N LYS A 191 -28.64 1.99 6.81
CA LYS A 191 -29.51 2.86 6.01
C LYS A 191 -29.49 2.46 4.55
N VAL A 192 -30.62 2.62 3.86
CA VAL A 192 -30.75 2.40 2.41
C VAL A 192 -31.46 3.56 1.74
N SER A 193 -31.11 3.82 0.50
CA SER A 193 -31.70 4.88 -0.31
C SER A 193 -31.90 4.43 -1.76
N ALA A 194 -33.05 4.79 -2.34
CA ALA A 194 -33.34 4.53 -3.74
C ALA A 194 -32.71 5.59 -4.68
N ASP A 195 -32.50 6.82 -4.18
CA ASP A 195 -32.09 7.99 -4.96
C ASP A 195 -30.78 8.64 -4.48
N GLY A 196 -30.24 8.20 -3.35
CA GLY A 196 -29.04 8.74 -2.71
C GLY A 196 -29.27 10.05 -1.93
N SER A 197 -30.52 10.48 -1.80
CA SER A 197 -30.91 11.72 -1.12
C SER A 197 -31.85 11.46 0.06
N ILE A 198 -32.86 10.60 -0.14
CA ILE A 198 -33.80 10.19 0.91
C ILE A 198 -33.34 8.85 1.49
N TRP A 199 -33.03 8.85 2.78
CA TRP A 199 -32.50 7.69 3.48
C TRP A 199 -33.55 7.06 4.39
N ASN A 200 -33.73 5.76 4.27
CA ASN A 200 -34.56 4.95 5.15
C ASN A 200 -33.65 4.23 6.14
N GLN A 201 -33.85 4.45 7.44
CA GLN A 201 -33.19 3.70 8.50
C GLN A 201 -33.81 2.32 8.60
N ALA A 202 -33.08 1.28 8.20
CA ALA A 202 -33.58 -0.08 8.14
C ALA A 202 -33.38 -0.80 9.48
N MET A 203 -32.24 -0.58 10.13
CA MET A 203 -31.89 -1.19 11.41
C MET A 203 -31.06 -0.23 12.25
N THR A 204 -31.31 -0.25 13.56
CA THR A 204 -30.54 0.47 14.57
C THR A 204 -30.15 -0.49 15.68
N ILE A 205 -28.90 -0.43 16.13
CA ILE A 205 -28.45 -1.09 17.35
C ILE A 205 -28.21 0.02 18.38
N ASP A 206 -29.06 0.07 19.40
CA ASP A 206 -28.95 1.06 20.47
C ASP A 206 -27.64 0.87 21.24
N ARG A 207 -26.89 1.97 21.38
CA ARG A 207 -25.55 1.95 21.97
C ARG A 207 -25.51 1.52 23.45
N ASN A 208 -26.60 1.68 24.19
CA ASN A 208 -26.64 1.45 25.64
C ASN A 208 -27.11 0.04 25.99
N SER A 209 -28.12 -0.44 25.29
CA SER A 209 -28.81 -1.70 25.54
C SER A 209 -28.38 -2.82 24.61
N GLY A 210 -27.79 -2.50 23.46
CA GLY A 210 -27.52 -3.46 22.39
C GLY A 210 -28.79 -3.99 21.71
N MET A 211 -29.96 -3.40 21.98
CA MET A 211 -31.22 -3.80 21.34
C MET A 211 -31.19 -3.45 19.86
N VAL A 212 -31.71 -4.37 19.05
CA VAL A 212 -31.86 -4.19 17.61
C VAL A 212 -33.28 -3.74 17.31
N GLU A 213 -33.41 -2.57 16.72
CA GLU A 213 -34.66 -1.99 16.25
C GLU A 213 -34.72 -2.08 14.72
N PHE A 214 -35.91 -2.38 14.19
CA PHE A 214 -36.17 -2.37 12.74
C PHE A 214 -37.02 -1.16 12.39
N GLY A 215 -36.60 -0.39 11.38
CA GLY A 215 -37.33 0.82 10.96
C GLY A 215 -38.63 0.56 10.21
N ALA A 216 -38.97 -0.71 9.95
CA ALA A 216 -40.23 -1.15 9.37
C ALA A 216 -40.66 -2.49 9.99
N ALA A 217 -41.93 -2.86 9.80
CA ALA A 217 -42.45 -4.14 10.25
C ALA A 217 -41.63 -5.32 9.70
N MET A 218 -41.23 -6.23 10.58
CA MET A 218 -40.49 -7.42 10.20
C MET A 218 -41.35 -8.35 9.34
N LYS A 219 -40.83 -8.75 8.17
CA LYS A 219 -41.44 -9.80 7.35
C LYS A 219 -40.80 -11.13 7.69
N LEU A 220 -41.56 -12.00 8.35
CA LEU A 220 -41.12 -13.36 8.65
C LEU A 220 -41.15 -14.22 7.38
N LYS A 221 -40.24 -15.20 7.31
CA LYS A 221 -40.24 -16.18 6.22
C LYS A 221 -41.55 -16.97 6.25
N GLN A 222 -42.19 -17.08 5.10
CA GLN A 222 -43.52 -17.66 4.98
C GLN A 222 -43.45 -19.13 4.54
N TYR A 223 -44.32 -19.95 5.11
CA TYR A 223 -44.45 -21.37 4.80
C TYR A 223 -45.91 -21.77 4.72
N SER A 224 -46.21 -22.77 3.90
CA SER A 224 -47.42 -23.56 4.10
C SER A 224 -47.22 -24.52 5.27
N VAL A 225 -48.30 -25.01 5.86
CA VAL A 225 -48.26 -26.11 6.85
C VAL A 225 -47.51 -27.31 6.28
N ALA A 226 -47.84 -27.74 5.06
CA ALA A 226 -47.19 -28.89 4.41
C ALA A 226 -45.72 -28.63 4.05
N GLY A 227 -45.32 -27.36 3.95
CA GLY A 227 -43.96 -26.92 3.61
C GLY A 227 -43.11 -26.55 4.81
N LEU A 228 -43.59 -26.75 6.05
CA LEU A 228 -42.85 -26.40 7.24
C LEU A 228 -41.50 -27.13 7.27
N PRO A 229 -40.39 -26.41 7.52
CA PRO A 229 -39.12 -27.06 7.77
C PRO A 229 -39.17 -27.79 9.13
N ASP A 230 -38.24 -28.69 9.37
CA ASP A 230 -38.10 -29.31 10.69
C ASP A 230 -37.83 -28.24 11.77
N ALA A 231 -38.68 -28.20 12.80
CA ALA A 231 -38.61 -27.23 13.89
C ALA A 231 -37.34 -27.38 14.75
N ALA A 232 -36.82 -28.61 14.89
CA ALA A 232 -35.57 -28.89 15.60
C ALA A 232 -34.36 -28.37 14.81
N VAL A 233 -34.40 -28.47 13.48
CA VAL A 233 -33.35 -27.93 12.60
C VAL A 233 -33.38 -26.40 12.57
N ALA A 234 -34.57 -25.79 12.59
CA ALA A 234 -34.72 -24.34 12.67
C ALA A 234 -34.25 -23.77 14.02
N GLY A 235 -34.26 -24.58 15.08
CA GLY A 235 -33.84 -24.22 16.43
C GLY A 235 -34.94 -23.50 17.23
N SER A 236 -34.89 -23.64 18.55
CA SER A 236 -35.83 -22.99 19.46
C SER A 236 -35.81 -21.46 19.30
N SER A 237 -36.98 -20.83 19.39
CA SER A 237 -37.20 -19.39 19.21
C SER A 237 -37.09 -18.88 17.76
N ALA A 238 -36.87 -19.75 16.78
CA ALA A 238 -37.07 -19.37 15.38
C ALA A 238 -38.51 -18.91 15.16
N MET A 239 -38.70 -17.87 14.33
CA MET A 239 -40.03 -17.32 14.01
C MET A 239 -40.32 -17.42 12.52
N ILE A 240 -41.53 -17.84 12.17
CA ILE A 240 -42.03 -17.95 10.80
C ILE A 240 -43.44 -17.38 10.71
N TYR A 241 -43.95 -17.26 9.48
CA TYR A 241 -45.35 -16.97 9.22
C TYR A 241 -45.96 -18.12 8.43
N VAL A 242 -47.03 -18.72 8.95
CA VAL A 242 -47.72 -19.83 8.29
C VAL A 242 -48.96 -19.26 7.63
N TYR A 243 -49.03 -19.31 6.30
CA TYR A 243 -50.07 -18.57 5.57
C TYR A 243 -51.37 -19.36 5.37
N ASP A 244 -51.35 -20.69 5.54
CA ASP A 244 -52.48 -21.60 5.32
C ASP A 244 -52.79 -22.48 6.55
N GLU A 245 -52.41 -22.03 7.75
CA GLU A 245 -52.75 -22.69 9.02
C GLU A 245 -54.27 -22.85 9.21
N THR A 246 -54.65 -23.96 9.83
CA THR A 246 -56.03 -24.17 10.28
C THR A 246 -56.45 -23.12 11.30
N GLY A 247 -57.27 -22.15 10.87
CA GLY A 247 -57.69 -20.99 11.67
C GLY A 247 -57.25 -19.64 11.09
N GLY A 248 -56.51 -19.65 9.98
CA GLY A 248 -56.04 -18.46 9.28
C GLY A 248 -54.55 -18.23 9.46
N ALA A 249 -54.00 -17.38 8.61
CA ALA A 249 -52.57 -17.11 8.59
C ALA A 249 -52.06 -16.58 9.94
N VAL A 250 -50.97 -17.17 10.45
CA VAL A 250 -50.51 -16.92 11.82
C VAL A 250 -48.98 -16.89 11.90
N PRO A 251 -48.38 -15.99 12.68
CA PRO A 251 -46.98 -16.13 13.04
C PRO A 251 -46.81 -17.30 14.02
N ALA A 252 -45.77 -18.11 13.80
CA ALA A 252 -45.44 -19.27 14.61
C ALA A 252 -43.98 -19.20 15.08
N PHE A 253 -43.70 -19.81 16.23
CA PHE A 253 -42.36 -19.97 16.78
C PHE A 253 -42.01 -21.44 16.97
N SER A 254 -40.74 -21.79 16.84
CA SER A 254 -40.27 -23.15 17.16
C SER A 254 -40.02 -23.30 18.66
N ASP A 255 -40.53 -24.36 19.28
CA ASP A 255 -40.16 -24.78 20.64
C ASP A 255 -38.93 -25.72 20.67
N GLY A 256 -38.35 -26.03 19.50
CA GLY A 256 -37.26 -26.99 19.34
C GLY A 256 -37.70 -28.40 18.95
N GLY A 257 -39.01 -28.70 18.97
CA GLY A 257 -39.56 -29.95 18.45
C GLY A 257 -40.75 -29.75 17.51
N ASN A 258 -41.52 -28.68 17.66
CA ASN A 258 -42.69 -28.35 16.86
C ASN A 258 -42.76 -26.86 16.54
N TRP A 259 -43.43 -26.54 15.45
CA TRP A 259 -43.91 -25.19 15.19
C TRP A 259 -45.16 -24.93 16.01
N ARG A 260 -45.13 -23.86 16.81
CA ARG A 260 -46.20 -23.44 17.70
C ARG A 260 -46.76 -22.10 17.25
N ARG A 261 -48.08 -21.99 17.16
CA ARG A 261 -48.74 -20.70 16.90
C ARG A 261 -48.41 -19.72 18.04
N ILE A 262 -48.10 -18.47 17.71
CA ILE A 262 -47.82 -17.45 18.73
C ILE A 262 -49.08 -17.12 19.55
N THR A 263 -50.25 -17.21 18.93
CA THR A 263 -51.54 -16.84 19.55
C THR A 263 -51.91 -17.71 20.74
N ASP A 264 -51.69 -19.02 20.67
CA ASP A 264 -52.18 -19.97 21.67
C ASP A 264 -51.20 -21.12 22.03
N ARG A 265 -50.02 -21.17 21.41
CA ARG A 265 -48.99 -22.21 21.57
C ARG A 265 -49.42 -23.62 21.15
N ALA A 266 -50.52 -23.77 20.42
CA ALA A 266 -50.85 -25.05 19.79
C ALA A 266 -49.87 -25.37 18.65
N VAL A 267 -49.72 -26.65 18.33
CA VAL A 267 -48.94 -27.09 17.16
C VAL A 267 -49.65 -26.61 15.89
N VAL A 268 -48.88 -26.09 14.93
CA VAL A 268 -49.34 -25.71 13.58
C VAL A 268 -49.83 -26.97 12.83
N GLN A 269 -51.03 -26.93 12.23
CA GLN A 269 -51.76 -28.06 11.65
C GLN A 269 -52.53 -27.74 10.36
#